data_AF-A0AAD3R346-F1
#
_entry.id   AF-A0AAD3R346-F1
#
_cell.length_a   1.000
_cell.length_b   1.000
_cell.length_c   1.000
_cell.angle_alpha   90.00
_cell.angle_beta   90.00
_cell.angle_gamma   90.00
#
_symmetry.space_group_name_H-M   'P 1'
#
loop_
_entity.id
_entity.type
_entity.pdbx_description
1 polymer ?
#
loop_
_entity_poly.entity_id
_entity_poly.type
_entity_poly.pdbx_seq_one_letter_code
_entity_poly.pdbx_strand_id
1 'polypeptide(L)'
;MRQVTKSDPDFLCPIKDTHGAPGSLVGEDPHLEAADRAAKWEATNLKKVEEAYDTVNMEISDLRKKLAIDYGTDWEFLFLNSQCYKLKVYEYTYTLCPFNQVTQKNTAGTEVSLGKWGMWAGTPKNQYSQMVYENGEPCWQGGSRSAT
;
A
#
# COMPACT_ATOMS: atom_id res chain seq x y z
N MET A 1 -41.22 -0.05 47.20
CA MET A 1 -42.29 0.67 47.92
C MET A 1 -41.78 2.08 48.21
N ARG A 2 -42.58 3.13 47.91
CA ARG A 2 -42.34 4.56 48.23
C ARG A 2 -41.19 5.30 47.52
N GLN A 3 -41.26 6.62 47.61
CA GLN A 3 -40.70 7.66 46.72
C GLN A 3 -39.84 8.70 47.48
N VAL A 4 -38.89 9.30 46.77
CA VAL A 4 -38.54 10.76 46.69
C VAL A 4 -38.28 11.58 47.97
N THR A 5 -37.13 12.28 48.00
CA THR A 5 -36.96 13.76 48.12
C THR A 5 -35.46 14.08 47.88
N LYS A 6 -35.09 14.98 46.94
CA LYS A 6 -34.87 16.45 47.10
C LYS A 6 -33.68 16.73 48.06
N SER A 7 -32.64 17.49 47.76
CA SER A 7 -32.39 18.56 46.77
C SER A 7 -30.87 18.62 46.41
N ASP A 8 -30.29 19.51 45.59
CA ASP A 8 -30.71 20.60 44.68
C ASP A 8 -29.59 20.81 43.60
N PRO A 9 -29.75 21.68 42.57
CA PRO A 9 -28.86 21.79 41.40
C PRO A 9 -27.92 23.02 41.40
N ASP A 10 -26.83 23.00 40.62
CA ASP A 10 -26.28 24.17 39.90
C ASP A 10 -25.16 23.79 38.90
N PHE A 11 -24.80 24.71 38.00
CA PHE A 11 -23.85 24.55 36.87
C PHE A 11 -24.33 23.79 35.63
N LEU A 12 -25.49 24.20 35.09
CA LEU A 12 -25.70 24.26 33.64
C LEU A 12 -25.90 25.74 33.25
N CYS A 13 -24.92 26.35 32.58
CA CYS A 13 -25.13 27.68 31.99
C CYS A 13 -26.08 27.57 30.79
N PRO A 14 -27.23 28.28 30.79
CA PRO A 14 -28.17 28.21 29.68
C PRO A 14 -27.64 28.99 28.48
N ILE A 15 -27.55 28.33 27.32
CA ILE A 15 -27.35 29.02 26.05
C ILE A 15 -28.66 29.77 25.76
N LYS A 16 -28.62 31.11 25.84
CA LYS A 16 -29.80 31.94 25.63
C LYS A 16 -30.04 32.15 24.14
N ASP A 17 -30.80 31.25 23.53
CA ASP A 17 -31.32 31.46 22.18
C ASP A 17 -32.07 32.79 22.12
N THR A 18 -31.55 33.72 21.31
CA THR A 18 -32.14 35.04 21.14
C THR A 18 -32.58 35.19 19.69
N HIS A 19 -33.84 35.59 19.51
CA HIS A 19 -34.60 35.55 18.27
C HIS A 19 -33.90 36.17 17.04
N GLY A 20 -34.11 35.53 15.88
CA GLY A 20 -33.61 36.04 14.61
C GLY A 20 -34.35 37.28 14.10
N ALA A 21 -33.59 38.17 13.45
CA ALA A 21 -34.06 39.20 12.53
C ALA A 21 -32.99 39.36 11.41
N PRO A 22 -33.37 39.83 10.20
CA PRO A 22 -32.59 39.53 9.00
C PRO A 22 -31.47 40.55 8.72
N GLY A 23 -30.35 40.05 8.20
CA GLY A 23 -29.38 40.84 7.44
C GLY A 23 -28.51 41.80 8.26
N SER A 24 -27.36 41.31 8.71
CA SER A 24 -26.18 42.18 8.84
C SER A 24 -24.95 41.44 8.37
N LEU A 25 -24.15 42.10 7.53
CA LEU A 25 -22.91 41.59 7.00
C LEU A 25 -21.88 41.57 8.14
N VAL A 26 -21.64 40.40 8.73
CA VAL A 26 -20.36 40.16 9.41
C VAL A 26 -19.34 40.04 8.29
N GLY A 27 -18.73 41.17 7.94
CA GLY A 27 -17.48 41.14 7.18
C GLY A 27 -16.51 40.27 7.97
N GLU A 28 -15.98 39.23 7.32
CA GLU A 28 -15.06 38.28 7.93
C GLU A 28 -13.93 39.06 8.60
N ASP A 29 -13.71 38.84 9.91
CA ASP A 29 -12.63 39.53 10.62
C ASP A 29 -11.31 39.15 9.92
N PRO A 30 -10.58 40.11 9.33
CA PRO A 30 -9.37 39.80 8.55
C PRO A 30 -8.31 39.05 9.36
N HIS A 31 -8.32 39.19 10.68
CA HIS A 31 -7.45 38.46 11.59
C HIS A 31 -7.88 36.99 11.75
N LEU A 32 -9.19 36.72 11.86
CA LEU A 32 -9.71 35.35 11.92
C LEU A 32 -9.48 34.63 10.58
N GLU A 33 -9.75 35.28 9.44
CA GLU A 33 -9.42 34.70 8.14
C GLU A 33 -7.92 34.39 7.98
N ALA A 34 -7.05 35.27 8.49
CA ALA A 34 -5.60 35.08 8.42
C ALA A 34 -5.15 33.86 9.24
N ALA A 35 -5.71 33.67 10.43
CA ALA A 35 -5.50 32.47 11.24
C ALA A 35 -6.00 31.20 10.52
N ASP A 36 -7.19 31.27 9.90
CA ASP A 36 -7.78 30.19 9.12
C ASP A 36 -6.92 29.80 7.90
N ARG A 37 -6.37 30.79 7.19
CA ARG A 37 -5.43 30.58 6.07
C ARG A 37 -4.11 29.99 6.55
N ALA A 38 -3.58 30.44 7.69
CA ALA A 38 -2.36 29.89 8.28
C ALA A 38 -2.56 28.41 8.68
N ALA A 39 -3.65 28.08 9.39
CA ALA A 39 -3.97 26.71 9.78
C ALA A 39 -4.15 25.77 8.57
N LYS A 40 -4.84 26.23 7.51
CA LYS A 40 -4.99 25.48 6.25
C LYS A 40 -3.65 25.27 5.54
N TRP A 41 -2.76 26.27 5.57
CA TRP A 41 -1.40 26.18 5.01
C TRP A 41 -0.52 25.20 5.80
N GLU A 42 -0.54 25.26 7.14
CA GLU A 42 0.18 24.33 8.01
C GLU A 42 -0.29 22.88 7.82
N ALA A 43 -1.61 22.63 7.84
CA ALA A 43 -2.18 21.31 7.56
C ALA A 43 -1.78 20.78 6.17
N THR A 44 -1.73 21.67 5.15
CA THR A 44 -1.28 21.31 3.81
C THR A 44 0.21 20.94 3.77
N ASN A 45 1.05 21.59 4.56
CA ASN A 45 2.48 21.26 4.64
C ASN A 45 2.75 20.01 5.46
N LEU A 46 2.06 19.81 6.58
CA LEU A 46 2.12 18.56 7.36
C LEU A 46 1.78 17.36 6.45
N LYS A 47 0.65 17.43 5.73
CA LYS A 47 0.24 16.40 4.79
C LYS A 47 1.31 16.07 3.74
N LYS A 48 1.96 17.10 3.15
CA LYS A 48 3.07 16.88 2.19
C LYS A 48 4.27 16.17 2.81
N VAL A 49 4.59 16.49 4.07
CA VAL A 49 5.70 15.86 4.82
C VAL A 49 5.35 14.41 5.14
N GLU A 50 4.11 14.12 5.54
CA GLU A 50 3.60 12.75 5.77
C GLU A 50 3.64 11.91 4.48
N GLU A 51 3.10 12.43 3.36
CA GLU A 51 3.14 11.75 2.05
C GLU A 51 4.58 11.47 1.57
N ALA A 52 5.51 12.40 1.80
CA ALA A 52 6.92 12.22 1.48
C ALA A 52 7.61 11.20 2.40
N TYR A 53 7.31 11.21 3.69
CA TYR A 53 7.83 10.27 4.67
C TYR A 53 7.38 8.83 4.36
N ASP A 54 6.09 8.64 4.06
CA ASP A 54 5.56 7.32 3.69
C ASP A 54 6.20 6.80 2.39
N THR A 55 6.37 7.68 1.40
CA THR A 55 7.06 7.35 0.13
C THR A 55 8.49 6.83 0.39
N VAL A 56 9.30 7.57 1.16
CA VAL A 56 10.67 7.18 1.50
C VAL A 56 10.72 5.87 2.30
N ASN A 57 9.76 5.63 3.21
CA ASN A 57 9.70 4.38 3.97
C ASN A 57 9.30 3.17 3.10
N MET A 58 8.43 3.35 2.10
CA MET A 58 8.15 2.32 1.10
C MET A 58 9.40 1.97 0.29
N GLU A 59 10.15 2.98 -0.20
CA GLU A 59 11.40 2.77 -0.92
C GLU A 59 12.46 2.04 -0.09
N ILE A 60 12.65 2.44 1.18
CA ILE A 60 13.55 1.75 2.12
C ILE A 60 13.11 0.29 2.34
N SER A 61 11.80 0.03 2.47
CA SER A 61 11.25 -1.31 2.62
C SER A 61 11.55 -2.18 1.40
N ASP A 62 11.36 -1.66 0.19
CA ASP A 62 11.59 -2.40 -1.05
C ASP A 62 13.07 -2.59 -1.38
N LEU A 63 13.93 -1.62 -1.05
CA LEU A 63 15.38 -1.80 -1.13
C LEU A 63 15.88 -2.87 -0.16
N ARG A 64 15.37 -2.90 1.09
CA ARG A 64 15.69 -3.96 2.06
C ARG A 64 15.25 -5.34 1.58
N LYS A 65 14.06 -5.46 1.00
CA LYS A 65 13.60 -6.74 0.39
C LYS A 65 14.54 -7.18 -0.74
N LYS A 66 14.91 -6.27 -1.65
CA LYS A 66 15.84 -6.56 -2.76
C LYS A 66 17.21 -7.02 -2.25
N LEU A 67 17.77 -6.34 -1.24
CA LEU A 67 19.06 -6.71 -0.64
C LEU A 67 19.05 -8.04 0.13
N ALA A 68 17.87 -8.54 0.53
CA ALA A 68 17.72 -9.82 1.23
C ALA A 68 17.59 -11.03 0.30
N ILE A 69 17.62 -10.84 -1.03
CA ILE A 69 17.51 -11.91 -2.02
C ILE A 69 18.87 -12.58 -2.23
N ASP A 70 18.88 -13.91 -2.23
CA ASP A 70 20.05 -14.71 -2.63
C ASP A 70 20.28 -14.58 -4.15
N TYR A 71 21.23 -13.74 -4.54
CA TYR A 71 21.66 -13.54 -5.93
C TYR A 71 22.85 -14.43 -6.31
N GLY A 72 23.15 -15.47 -5.55
CA GLY A 72 24.42 -16.21 -5.66
C GLY A 72 25.43 -15.78 -4.60
N THR A 73 26.51 -16.56 -4.46
CA THR A 73 27.53 -16.35 -3.42
C THR A 73 28.29 -15.05 -3.62
N ASP A 74 28.72 -14.78 -4.85
CA ASP A 74 29.39 -13.55 -5.27
C ASP A 74 28.45 -12.64 -6.11
N TRP A 75 27.14 -12.76 -5.88
CA TRP A 75 26.07 -11.97 -6.52
C TRP A 75 25.98 -12.18 -8.05
N GLU A 76 26.41 -13.35 -8.51
CA GLU A 76 26.59 -13.71 -9.92
C GLU A 76 25.30 -13.64 -10.74
N PHE A 77 24.13 -13.77 -10.10
CA PHE A 77 22.82 -13.70 -10.74
C PHE A 77 22.15 -12.33 -10.63
N LEU A 78 22.76 -11.33 -9.97
CA LEU A 78 22.15 -10.00 -9.80
C LEU A 78 21.80 -9.34 -11.15
N PHE A 79 22.55 -9.62 -12.22
CA PHE A 79 22.26 -9.07 -13.55
C PHE A 79 20.90 -9.49 -14.14
N LEU A 80 20.31 -10.58 -13.65
CA LEU A 80 18.96 -11.04 -14.04
C LEU A 80 17.86 -10.24 -13.33
N ASN A 81 18.18 -9.56 -12.22
CA ASN A 81 17.22 -8.71 -11.51
C ASN A 81 16.78 -7.54 -12.39
N SER A 82 15.50 -7.17 -12.30
CA SER A 82 14.84 -6.17 -13.16
C SER A 82 14.84 -6.48 -14.67
N GLN A 83 15.31 -7.66 -15.11
CA GLN A 83 15.10 -8.16 -16.46
C GLN A 83 13.80 -8.97 -16.53
N CYS A 84 13.14 -8.97 -17.69
CA CYS A 84 11.94 -9.79 -17.91
C CYS A 84 11.99 -10.43 -19.30
N TYR A 85 11.87 -11.75 -19.34
CA TYR A 85 11.94 -12.58 -20.53
C TYR A 85 10.54 -13.04 -20.93
N LYS A 86 10.24 -13.04 -22.23
CA LYS A 86 8.92 -13.42 -22.75
C LYS A 86 9.01 -14.63 -23.66
N LEU A 87 8.16 -15.62 -23.41
CA LEU A 87 8.02 -16.83 -24.22
C LEU A 87 6.57 -16.97 -24.66
N LYS A 88 6.31 -17.03 -25.98
CA LYS A 88 4.98 -17.29 -26.52
C LYS A 88 4.84 -18.76 -26.88
N VAL A 89 3.82 -19.43 -26.35
CA VAL A 89 3.47 -20.82 -26.64
C VAL A 89 1.97 -20.90 -26.88
N TYR A 90 1.58 -21.29 -28.10
CA TYR A 90 0.19 -21.23 -28.59
C TYR A 90 -0.46 -19.85 -28.36
N GLU A 91 -1.54 -19.81 -27.58
CA GLU A 91 -2.31 -18.60 -27.23
C GLU A 91 -1.77 -17.86 -25.99
N TYR A 92 -0.75 -18.39 -25.31
CA TYR A 92 -0.21 -17.82 -24.07
C TYR A 92 1.16 -17.18 -24.28
N THR A 93 1.36 -16.02 -23.66
CA THR A 93 2.65 -15.35 -23.49
C THR A 93 3.03 -15.41 -22.02
N TYR A 94 4.06 -16.18 -21.70
CA TYR A 94 4.65 -16.23 -20.37
C TYR A 94 5.64 -15.09 -20.24
N THR A 95 5.62 -14.39 -19.10
CA THR A 95 6.64 -13.40 -18.73
C THR A 95 7.33 -13.86 -17.45
N LEU A 96 8.63 -14.16 -17.54
CA LEU A 96 9.49 -14.49 -16.41
C LEU A 96 10.33 -13.26 -16.05
N CYS A 97 10.12 -12.71 -14.86
CA CYS A 97 10.98 -11.67 -14.29
C CYS A 97 11.74 -12.26 -13.08
N PRO A 98 13.02 -12.65 -13.24
CA PRO A 98 13.80 -13.25 -12.17
C PRO A 98 13.79 -12.43 -10.89
N PHE A 99 13.73 -13.12 -9.75
CA PHE A 99 13.65 -12.53 -8.40
C PHE A 99 12.39 -11.68 -8.12
N ASN A 100 11.41 -11.69 -9.03
CA ASN A 100 10.15 -10.97 -8.89
C ASN A 100 8.95 -11.91 -9.03
N GLN A 101 8.56 -12.25 -10.26
CA GLN A 101 7.36 -13.06 -10.53
C GLN A 101 7.36 -13.67 -11.93
N VAL A 102 6.48 -14.67 -12.11
CA VAL A 102 6.09 -15.23 -13.41
C VAL A 102 4.61 -14.97 -13.65
N THR A 103 4.26 -14.43 -14.82
CA THR A 103 2.87 -14.26 -15.27
C THR A 103 2.61 -14.97 -16.59
N GLN A 104 1.36 -15.33 -16.83
CA GLN A 104 0.87 -15.90 -18.08
C GLN A 104 -0.25 -15.01 -18.61
N LYS A 105 -0.13 -14.57 -19.88
CA LYS A 105 -1.12 -13.73 -20.55
C LYS A 105 -1.68 -14.41 -21.78
N ASN A 106 -3.01 -14.54 -21.89
CA ASN A 106 -3.65 -15.09 -23.08
C ASN A 106 -3.77 -14.05 -24.21
N THR A 107 -4.13 -14.49 -25.42
CA THR A 107 -4.38 -13.62 -26.58
C THR A 107 -5.53 -12.63 -26.38
N ALA A 108 -6.50 -12.94 -25.52
CA ALA A 108 -7.58 -12.04 -25.14
C ALA A 108 -7.16 -10.92 -24.16
N GLY A 109 -5.91 -10.95 -23.68
CA GLY A 109 -5.33 -9.94 -22.79
C GLY A 109 -5.51 -10.20 -21.30
N THR A 110 -6.20 -11.27 -20.89
CA THR A 110 -6.27 -11.74 -19.50
C THR A 110 -4.89 -12.19 -19.06
N GLU A 111 -4.40 -11.67 -17.94
CA GLU A 111 -3.13 -12.04 -17.34
C GLU A 111 -3.37 -12.65 -15.96
N VAL A 112 -2.72 -13.79 -15.68
CA VAL A 112 -2.77 -14.50 -14.40
C VAL A 112 -1.37 -14.63 -13.83
N SER A 113 -1.24 -14.52 -12.50
CA SER A 113 0.04 -14.78 -11.83
C SER A 113 0.28 -16.28 -11.69
N LEU A 114 1.43 -16.77 -12.16
CA LEU A 114 1.86 -18.16 -11.93
C LEU A 114 2.63 -18.32 -10.63
N GLY A 115 3.27 -17.25 -10.13
CA GLY A 115 3.95 -17.25 -8.84
C GLY A 115 4.88 -16.04 -8.66
N LYS A 116 5.21 -15.75 -7.40
CA LYS A 116 6.25 -14.80 -7.00
C LYS A 116 7.51 -15.55 -6.59
N TRP A 117 8.66 -14.92 -6.77
CA TRP A 117 9.95 -15.48 -6.37
C TRP A 117 9.93 -15.97 -4.91
N GLY A 118 10.25 -17.25 -4.71
CA GLY A 118 10.37 -17.87 -3.39
C GLY A 118 11.84 -18.15 -3.05
N MET A 119 12.43 -19.14 -3.72
CA MET A 119 13.77 -19.63 -3.38
C MET A 119 14.44 -20.35 -4.57
N TRP A 120 15.74 -20.61 -4.42
CA TRP A 120 16.47 -21.57 -5.26
C TRP A 120 16.15 -23.00 -4.83
N ALA A 121 15.94 -23.90 -5.80
CA ALA A 121 15.69 -25.33 -5.58
C ALA A 121 16.68 -26.23 -6.32
N GLY A 122 17.96 -25.86 -6.30
CA GLY A 122 19.02 -26.69 -6.85
C GLY A 122 19.48 -27.80 -5.91
N THR A 123 20.36 -28.66 -6.43
CA THR A 123 20.99 -29.75 -5.65
C THR A 123 22.20 -29.22 -4.88
N PRO A 124 22.73 -29.93 -3.85
CA PRO A 124 23.97 -29.51 -3.17
C PRO A 124 25.20 -29.36 -4.07
N LYS A 125 25.18 -29.90 -5.30
CA LYS A 125 26.26 -29.74 -6.30
C LYS A 125 26.00 -28.60 -7.30
N ASN A 126 24.78 -28.08 -7.34
CA ASN A 126 24.35 -26.98 -8.21
C ASN A 126 23.12 -26.31 -7.58
N GLN A 127 23.35 -25.50 -6.54
CA GLN A 127 22.31 -24.88 -5.70
C GLN A 127 21.41 -23.92 -6.50
N TYR A 128 21.98 -23.30 -7.53
CA TYR A 128 21.35 -22.26 -8.33
C TYR A 128 20.75 -22.76 -9.64
N SER A 129 20.45 -24.07 -9.75
CA SER A 129 19.98 -24.69 -11.00
C SER A 129 18.51 -24.42 -11.35
N GLN A 130 17.69 -24.01 -10.38
CA GLN A 130 16.24 -23.86 -10.55
C GLN A 130 15.68 -22.77 -9.64
N MET A 131 14.81 -21.92 -10.19
CA MET A 131 14.13 -20.83 -9.48
C MET A 131 12.68 -21.19 -9.19
N VAL A 132 12.28 -21.25 -7.92
CA VAL A 132 10.90 -21.55 -7.53
C VAL A 132 10.08 -20.27 -7.43
N TYR A 133 8.90 -20.29 -8.05
CA TYR A 133 7.89 -19.25 -7.96
C TYR A 133 6.63 -19.84 -7.34
N GLU A 134 6.17 -19.25 -6.23
CA GLU A 134 5.08 -19.77 -5.40
C GLU A 134 3.99 -18.72 -5.20
N ASN A 135 2.87 -19.11 -4.59
CA ASN A 135 1.79 -18.18 -4.23
C ASN A 135 1.23 -17.40 -5.44
N GLY A 136 1.18 -18.07 -6.60
CA GLY A 136 0.46 -17.59 -7.77
C GLY A 136 -1.04 -17.53 -7.53
N GLU A 137 -1.77 -16.98 -8.49
CA GLU A 137 -3.22 -16.85 -8.43
C GLU A 137 -3.87 -18.24 -8.26
N PRO A 138 -4.87 -18.41 -7.38
CA PRO A 138 -5.51 -19.70 -7.15
C PRO A 138 -6.24 -20.22 -8.40
N CYS A 139 -6.23 -21.55 -8.58
CA CYS A 139 -7.03 -22.20 -9.61
C CYS A 139 -8.41 -22.58 -9.04
N TRP A 140 -9.46 -22.55 -9.86
CA TRP A 140 -10.85 -22.79 -9.43
C TRP A 140 -11.11 -24.20 -8.82
N GLN A 141 -10.21 -25.16 -9.03
CA GLN A 141 -10.20 -26.49 -8.37
C GLN A 141 -8.84 -26.86 -7.76
N GLY A 142 -7.99 -25.89 -7.43
CA GLY A 142 -6.64 -26.17 -6.94
C GLY A 142 -6.14 -25.18 -5.89
N GLY A 143 -4.94 -25.44 -5.39
CA GLY A 143 -4.18 -24.46 -4.63
C GLY A 143 -3.73 -23.27 -5.49
N SER A 144 -2.94 -22.40 -4.88
CA SER A 144 -2.16 -21.37 -5.57
C SER A 144 -1.31 -21.99 -6.69
N ARG A 145 -1.24 -21.32 -7.84
CA ARG A 145 -0.30 -21.69 -8.91
C ARG A 145 1.15 -21.57 -8.43
N SER A 146 2.03 -22.34 -9.07
CA SER A 146 3.49 -22.26 -8.91
C SER A 146 4.18 -22.52 -10.26
N ALA A 147 5.46 -22.15 -10.36
CA ALA A 147 6.31 -22.39 -11.52
C ALA A 147 7.77 -22.62 -11.09
N THR A 148 8.54 -23.38 -11.89
CA THR A 148 9.92 -23.81 -11.61
C THR A 148 10.70 -24.03 -12.90
#